data_AF-A0A516QJS4-F1
#
_entry.id   AF-A0A516QJS4-F1
#
_cell.length_a   1.000
_cell.length_b   1.000
_cell.length_c   1.000
_cell.angle_alpha   90.00
_cell.angle_beta   90.00
_cell.angle_gamma   90.00
#
_symmetry.space_group_name_H-M   'P 1'
#
loop_
_entity.id
_entity.type
_entity.pdbx_description
1 polymer ?
#
loop_
_entity_poly.entity_id
_entity_poly.type
_entity_poly.pdbx_seq_one_letter_code
_entity_poly.pdbx_strand_id
1 'polypeptide(L)'
;MQSAEEKIIDLEYKIAEANRITVEAQAIADVAKVKLEELEKEQRKLKNTIETLKIANKNEANLDHYKSMLDTAKEKLTVILNSDNPSFDEQIIKLDSDCSILYEESKHIRNLMNIESSIDDLNRYTKEIDERLSHFANHVLHFAGSVGNLESEIAKRNLSVAEQ
;
A
#
# COMPACT_ATOMS: atom_id res chain seq x y z
N MET A 1 56.56 -42.23 -41.08
CA MET A 1 56.74 -41.49 -39.81
C MET A 1 56.78 -40.02 -40.16
N GLN A 2 55.90 -39.20 -39.59
CA GLN A 2 56.00 -37.73 -39.73
C GLN A 2 57.34 -37.25 -39.18
N SER A 3 57.94 -36.25 -39.84
CA SER A 3 59.18 -35.64 -39.36
C SER A 3 58.93 -34.91 -38.03
N ALA A 4 59.98 -34.69 -37.25
CA ALA A 4 59.85 -33.92 -36.01
C ALA A 4 59.36 -32.48 -36.27
N GLU A 5 59.72 -31.89 -37.42
CA GLU A 5 59.29 -30.55 -37.84
C GLU A 5 57.80 -30.49 -38.16
N GLU A 6 57.25 -31.49 -38.86
CA GLU A 6 55.80 -31.57 -39.13
C GLU A 6 54.97 -31.66 -37.84
N LYS A 7 55.49 -32.38 -36.83
CA LYS A 7 54.83 -32.46 -35.51
C LYS A 7 54.90 -31.14 -34.74
N ILE A 8 55.99 -30.39 -34.86
CA ILE A 8 56.13 -29.08 -34.23
C ILE A 8 55.11 -28.10 -34.82
N ILE A 9 54.99 -28.06 -36.14
CA ILE A 9 54.03 -27.17 -36.84
C ILE A 9 52.57 -27.52 -36.46
N ASP A 10 52.21 -28.80 -36.41
CA ASP A 10 50.87 -29.24 -35.98
C ASP A 10 50.58 -28.85 -34.52
N LEU A 11 51.58 -28.94 -33.63
CA LEU A 11 51.45 -28.49 -32.24
C LEU A 11 51.29 -26.97 -32.12
N GLU A 12 52.06 -26.19 -32.88
CA GLU A 12 51.94 -24.73 -32.91
C GLU A 12 50.56 -24.28 -33.40
N TYR A 13 50.02 -24.94 -34.44
CA TYR A 13 48.67 -24.69 -34.92
C TYR A 13 47.60 -24.98 -33.85
N LYS A 14 47.72 -26.12 -33.16
CA LYS A 14 46.80 -26.49 -32.07
C LYS A 14 46.87 -25.52 -30.88
N ILE A 15 48.06 -25.03 -30.55
CA ILE A 15 48.25 -24.02 -29.50
C ILE A 15 47.59 -22.70 -29.90
N ALA A 16 47.78 -22.25 -31.15
CA ALA A 16 47.15 -21.04 -31.65
C ALA A 16 45.62 -21.12 -31.61
N GLU A 17 45.06 -22.26 -32.04
CA GLU A 17 43.61 -22.48 -32.00
C GLU A 17 43.06 -22.58 -30.57
N ALA A 18 43.77 -23.27 -29.66
CA ALA A 18 43.39 -23.33 -28.24
C ALA A 18 43.40 -21.94 -27.57
N ASN A 19 44.38 -21.11 -27.91
CA ASN A 19 44.45 -19.72 -27.45
C ASN A 19 43.28 -18.90 -27.98
N ARG A 20 42.92 -19.05 -29.26
CA ARG A 20 41.76 -18.38 -29.87
C ARG A 20 40.47 -18.75 -29.15
N ILE A 21 40.24 -20.05 -28.93
CA ILE A 21 39.06 -20.56 -28.22
C ILE A 21 39.01 -20.02 -26.78
N THR A 22 40.14 -19.94 -26.10
CA THR A 22 40.22 -19.43 -24.72
C THR A 22 39.88 -17.94 -24.65
N VAL A 23 40.36 -17.14 -25.60
CA VAL A 23 40.01 -15.72 -25.71
C VAL A 23 38.52 -15.52 -26.00
N GLU A 24 37.95 -16.32 -26.91
CA GLU A 24 36.51 -16.27 -27.22
C GLU A 24 35.66 -16.69 -26.02
N ALA A 25 36.04 -17.75 -25.32
CA ALA A 25 35.36 -18.21 -24.11
C ALA A 25 35.39 -17.14 -23.01
N GLN A 26 36.53 -16.46 -22.83
CA GLN A 26 36.65 -15.38 -21.86
C GLN A 26 35.75 -14.19 -22.22
N ALA A 27 35.71 -13.79 -23.49
CA ALA A 27 34.83 -12.71 -23.94
C ALA A 27 33.35 -13.02 -23.69
N ILE A 28 32.93 -14.27 -23.94
CA ILE A 28 31.56 -14.72 -23.65
C ILE A 28 31.30 -14.69 -22.14
N ALA A 29 32.25 -15.16 -21.33
CA ALA A 29 32.13 -15.16 -19.88
C ALA A 29 32.01 -13.73 -19.31
N ASP A 30 32.77 -12.78 -19.84
CA ASP A 30 32.72 -11.37 -19.43
C ASP A 30 31.36 -10.74 -19.74
N VAL A 31 30.82 -11.00 -20.94
CA VAL A 31 29.46 -10.54 -21.32
C VAL A 31 28.40 -11.18 -20.44
N ALA A 32 28.50 -12.49 -20.19
CA ALA A 32 27.56 -13.22 -19.33
C ALA A 32 27.56 -12.66 -17.90
N LYS A 33 28.74 -12.33 -17.36
CA LYS A 33 28.87 -11.72 -16.04
C LYS A 33 28.16 -10.37 -15.95
N VAL A 34 28.39 -9.48 -16.92
CA VAL A 34 27.72 -8.16 -16.96
C VAL A 34 26.20 -8.33 -17.03
N LYS A 35 25.71 -9.28 -17.84
CA LYS A 35 24.27 -9.56 -17.94
C LYS A 35 23.67 -10.12 -16.65
N LEU A 36 24.44 -10.93 -15.91
CA LEU A 36 24.02 -11.44 -14.61
C LEU A 36 23.87 -10.29 -13.58
N GLU A 37 24.84 -9.37 -13.54
CA GLU A 37 24.81 -8.21 -12.64
C GLU A 37 23.63 -7.26 -12.96
N GLU A 38 23.34 -7.04 -14.25
CA GLU A 38 22.16 -6.29 -14.70
C GLU A 38 20.86 -6.97 -14.23
N LEU A 39 20.76 -8.30 -14.38
CA LEU A 39 19.59 -9.07 -13.98
C LEU A 39 19.36 -9.00 -12.47
N GLU A 40 20.40 -9.16 -11.66
CA GLU A 40 20.32 -9.06 -10.19
C GLU A 40 19.89 -7.66 -9.73
N LYS A 41 20.30 -6.61 -10.45
CA LYS A 41 19.87 -5.24 -10.18
C LYS A 41 18.38 -5.06 -10.46
N GLU A 42 17.90 -5.53 -11.61
CA GLU A 42 16.47 -5.43 -11.96
C GLU A 42 15.59 -6.30 -11.06
N GLN A 43 16.04 -7.50 -10.67
CA GLN A 43 15.33 -8.34 -9.70
C GLN A 43 15.16 -7.64 -8.34
N ARG A 44 16.19 -6.92 -7.86
CA ARG A 44 16.09 -6.14 -6.62
C ARG A 44 15.07 -5.01 -6.72
N LYS A 45 15.07 -4.27 -7.84
CA LYS A 45 14.06 -3.22 -8.08
C LYS A 45 12.64 -3.78 -8.13
N LEU A 46 12.46 -4.91 -8.82
CA LEU A 46 11.16 -5.57 -8.92
C LEU A 46 10.67 -6.03 -7.54
N LYS A 47 11.54 -6.61 -6.72
CA LYS A 47 11.18 -7.03 -5.36
C LYS A 47 10.69 -5.85 -4.52
N ASN A 48 11.42 -4.73 -4.54
CA ASN A 48 11.01 -3.52 -3.82
C ASN A 48 9.65 -3.03 -4.31
N THR A 49 9.45 -2.96 -5.64
CA THR A 49 8.19 -2.57 -6.26
C THR A 49 7.01 -3.43 -5.77
N ILE A 50 7.20 -4.76 -5.73
CA ILE A 50 6.17 -5.70 -5.25
C ILE A 50 5.82 -5.43 -3.79
N GLU A 51 6.81 -5.16 -2.94
CA GLU A 51 6.58 -4.82 -1.53
C GLU A 51 5.80 -3.52 -1.39
N THR A 52 6.14 -2.49 -2.17
CA THR A 52 5.40 -1.21 -2.21
C THR A 52 3.95 -1.40 -2.63
N LEU A 53 3.69 -2.18 -3.69
CA LEU A 53 2.33 -2.47 -4.16
C LEU A 53 1.52 -3.26 -3.12
N LYS A 54 2.14 -4.19 -2.38
CA LYS A 54 1.46 -4.90 -1.29
C LYS A 54 1.01 -3.96 -0.19
N ILE A 55 1.84 -2.99 0.18
CA ILE A 55 1.49 -2.00 1.19
C ILE A 55 0.38 -1.08 0.68
N ALA A 56 0.45 -0.65 -0.58
CA ALA A 56 -0.59 0.16 -1.22
C ALA A 56 -1.96 -0.55 -1.19
N ASN A 57 -2.01 -1.81 -1.62
CA ASN A 57 -3.24 -2.61 -1.60
C ASN A 57 -3.78 -2.80 -0.18
N LYS A 58 -2.91 -3.01 0.82
CA LYS A 58 -3.31 -3.10 2.22
C LYS A 58 -3.94 -1.78 2.70
N ASN A 59 -3.31 -0.67 2.35
CA ASN A 59 -3.75 0.66 2.74
C ASN A 59 -5.10 1.03 2.09
N GLU A 60 -5.30 0.65 0.83
CA GLU A 60 -6.58 0.80 0.13
C GLU A 60 -7.70 0.00 0.82
N ALA A 61 -7.43 -1.29 1.10
CA ALA A 61 -8.39 -2.15 1.81
C ALA A 61 -8.76 -1.61 3.21
N ASN A 62 -7.78 -1.07 3.94
CA ASN A 62 -8.02 -0.44 5.24
C ASN A 62 -8.88 0.83 5.12
N LEU A 63 -8.58 1.68 4.13
CA LEU A 63 -9.37 2.89 3.88
C LEU A 63 -10.83 2.56 3.59
N ASP A 64 -11.08 1.56 2.74
CA ASP A 64 -12.43 1.11 2.41
C ASP A 64 -13.16 0.52 3.62
N HIS A 65 -12.46 -0.26 4.45
CA HIS A 65 -13.02 -0.80 5.68
C HIS A 65 -13.49 0.31 6.63
N TYR A 66 -12.63 1.29 6.94
CA TYR A 66 -12.99 2.38 7.85
C TYR A 66 -14.01 3.34 7.24
N LYS A 67 -14.00 3.52 5.92
CA LYS A 67 -15.06 4.27 5.23
C LYS A 67 -16.42 3.59 5.37
N SER A 68 -16.48 2.26 5.22
CA SER A 68 -17.72 1.50 5.43
C SER A 68 -18.24 1.61 6.87
N MET A 69 -17.33 1.62 7.86
CA MET A 69 -17.71 1.88 9.26
C MET A 69 -18.27 3.29 9.46
N LEU A 70 -17.63 4.29 8.85
CA LEU A 70 -18.11 5.68 8.87
C LEU A 70 -19.50 5.81 8.24
N ASP A 71 -19.73 5.16 7.10
CA ASP A 71 -21.02 5.14 6.41
C ASP A 71 -22.11 4.52 7.31
N THR A 72 -21.81 3.39 7.96
CA THR A 72 -22.73 2.73 8.90
C THR A 72 -23.08 3.62 10.10
N ALA A 73 -22.08 4.30 10.67
CA ALA A 73 -22.30 5.22 11.79
C ALA A 73 -23.10 6.46 11.36
N LYS A 74 -22.89 6.97 10.14
CA LYS A 74 -23.68 8.07 9.58
C LYS A 74 -25.15 7.68 9.36
N GLU A 75 -25.42 6.48 8.87
CA GLU A 75 -26.79 5.99 8.71
C GLU A 75 -27.53 5.99 10.06
N LYS A 76 -26.88 5.50 11.12
CA LYS A 76 -27.44 5.55 12.48
C LYS A 76 -27.70 6.97 12.95
N LEU A 77 -26.74 7.88 12.76
CA LEU A 77 -26.90 9.29 13.13
C LEU A 77 -28.07 9.94 12.36
N THR A 78 -28.26 9.58 11.09
CA THR A 78 -29.38 10.05 10.26
C THR A 78 -30.73 9.60 10.81
N VAL A 79 -30.83 8.35 11.29
CA VAL A 79 -32.05 7.86 11.96
C VAL A 79 -32.32 8.67 13.23
N ILE A 80 -31.29 8.95 14.02
CA ILE A 80 -31.41 9.75 15.25
C ILE A 80 -31.89 11.18 14.95
N LEU A 81 -31.30 11.82 13.94
CA LEU A 81 -31.68 13.15 13.45
C LEU A 81 -33.17 13.22 13.06
N ASN A 82 -33.69 12.16 12.43
CA ASN A 82 -35.08 12.10 12.00
C ASN A 82 -36.08 11.74 13.13
N SER A 83 -35.60 11.36 14.31
CA SER A 83 -36.43 10.84 15.40
C SER A 83 -36.87 11.91 16.42
N ASP A 84 -36.66 13.19 16.13
CA ASP A 84 -37.05 14.37 16.94
C ASP A 84 -36.67 14.26 18.43
N ASN A 85 -35.38 14.50 18.74
CA ASN A 85 -34.80 14.38 20.08
C ASN A 85 -34.13 15.69 20.57
N PRO A 86 -34.91 16.75 20.88
CA PRO A 86 -34.39 18.10 21.13
C PRO A 86 -33.34 18.18 22.26
N SER A 87 -33.42 17.25 23.22
CA SER A 87 -32.48 17.22 24.35
C SER A 87 -31.06 16.78 23.99
N PHE A 88 -30.86 16.29 22.77
CA PHE A 88 -29.56 15.85 22.27
C PHE A 88 -29.08 16.66 21.06
N ASP A 89 -29.77 17.74 20.68
CA ASP A 89 -29.46 18.54 19.48
C ASP A 89 -27.99 18.97 19.40
N GLU A 90 -27.41 19.45 20.50
CA GLU A 90 -26.02 19.89 20.52
C GLU A 90 -25.05 18.73 20.23
N GLN A 91 -25.31 17.55 20.79
CA GLN A 91 -24.49 16.35 20.54
C GLN A 91 -24.66 15.86 19.10
N ILE A 92 -25.89 15.89 18.58
CA ILE A 92 -26.21 15.51 17.20
C ILE A 92 -25.50 16.43 16.21
N ILE A 93 -25.57 17.76 16.40
CA ILE A 93 -24.91 18.75 15.54
C ILE A 93 -23.40 18.54 15.55
N LYS A 94 -22.81 18.30 16.73
CA LYS A 94 -21.37 18.01 16.83
C LYS A 94 -20.99 16.76 16.06
N LEU A 95 -21.73 15.66 16.24
CA LEU A 95 -21.46 14.41 15.54
C LEU A 95 -21.61 14.55 14.02
N ASP A 96 -22.57 15.34 13.54
CA ASP A 96 -22.74 15.60 12.10
C ASP A 96 -21.55 16.38 11.51
N SER A 97 -21.04 17.36 12.27
CA SER A 97 -19.80 18.07 11.94
C SER A 97 -18.59 17.15 11.92
N ASP A 98 -18.40 16.32 12.96
CA ASP A 98 -17.30 15.35 13.05
C ASP A 98 -17.36 14.36 11.87
N CYS A 99 -18.56 13.89 11.51
CA CYS A 99 -18.80 13.03 10.37
C CYS A 99 -18.30 13.67 9.06
N SER A 100 -18.66 14.93 8.82
CA SER A 100 -18.25 15.69 7.63
C SER A 100 -16.72 15.84 7.52
N ILE A 101 -16.05 16.11 8.66
CA ILE A 101 -14.58 16.18 8.72
C ILE A 101 -13.96 14.83 8.32
N LEU A 102 -14.50 13.72 8.81
CA LEU A 102 -13.99 12.38 8.50
C LEU A 102 -14.17 11.99 7.02
N TYR A 103 -15.23 12.45 6.36
CA TYR A 103 -15.37 12.24 4.92
C TYR A 103 -14.32 12.99 4.11
N GLU A 104 -14.00 14.23 4.48
CA GLU A 104 -12.94 14.99 3.83
C GLU A 104 -11.55 14.39 4.12
N GLU A 105 -11.31 13.88 5.33
CA GLU A 105 -10.09 13.14 5.66
C GLU A 105 -9.95 11.87 4.80
N SER A 106 -11.02 11.07 4.68
CA SER A 106 -11.06 9.87 3.82
C SER A 106 -10.74 10.21 2.35
N LYS A 107 -11.32 11.29 1.84
CA LYS A 107 -11.09 11.79 0.47
C LYS A 107 -9.64 12.26 0.29
N HIS A 108 -9.08 12.95 1.28
CA HIS A 108 -7.69 13.39 1.25
C HIS A 108 -6.73 12.21 1.21
N ILE A 109 -6.94 11.19 2.05
CA ILE A 109 -6.13 9.96 2.05
C ILE A 109 -6.25 9.23 0.71
N ARG A 110 -7.47 9.13 0.15
CA ARG A 110 -7.68 8.53 -1.17
C ARG A 110 -6.92 9.27 -2.27
N ASN A 111 -6.94 10.59 -2.23
CA ASN A 111 -6.20 11.40 -3.19
C ASN A 111 -4.69 11.15 -3.07
N LEU A 112 -4.14 11.07 -1.86
CA LEU A 112 -2.72 10.73 -1.64
C LEU A 112 -2.35 9.36 -2.21
N MET A 113 -3.24 8.37 -2.10
CA MET A 113 -3.06 7.04 -2.71
C MET A 113 -3.16 7.06 -4.24
N ASN A 114 -3.99 7.95 -4.79
CA ASN A 114 -4.26 8.09 -6.22
C ASN A 114 -3.33 9.08 -6.94
N ILE A 115 -2.38 9.73 -6.25
CA ILE A 115 -1.38 10.54 -6.92
C ILE A 115 -0.63 9.60 -7.87
N GLU A 116 -0.91 9.77 -9.17
CA GLU A 116 -0.56 8.90 -10.30
C GLU A 116 0.95 8.82 -10.60
N SER A 117 1.79 9.22 -9.68
CA SER A 117 3.20 9.44 -9.93
C SER A 117 3.98 8.23 -9.44
N SER A 118 4.71 7.60 -10.35
CA SER A 118 5.80 6.61 -10.16
C SER A 118 5.86 5.73 -8.88
N ILE A 119 6.32 4.48 -9.03
CA ILE A 119 6.68 3.62 -7.88
C ILE A 119 7.61 4.34 -6.87
N ASP A 120 8.42 5.29 -7.33
CA ASP A 120 9.31 6.09 -6.49
C ASP A 120 8.54 7.07 -5.58
N ASP A 121 7.44 7.67 -6.04
CA ASP A 121 6.60 8.51 -5.17
C ASP A 121 5.77 7.66 -4.22
N LEU A 122 5.31 6.49 -4.65
CA LEU A 122 4.61 5.55 -3.77
C LEU A 122 5.51 5.12 -2.60
N ASN A 123 6.79 4.84 -2.87
CA ASN A 123 7.79 4.58 -1.83
C ASN A 123 7.97 5.75 -0.86
N ARG A 124 7.92 6.97 -1.36
CA ARG A 124 8.07 8.19 -0.55
C ARG A 124 6.87 8.43 0.37
N TYR A 125 5.66 8.21 -0.13
CA TYR A 125 4.42 8.53 0.59
C TYR A 125 3.87 7.36 1.41
N THR A 126 4.37 6.13 1.22
CA THR A 126 3.88 4.94 1.92
C THR A 126 3.78 5.12 3.45
N LYS A 127 4.81 5.70 4.07
CA LYS A 127 4.84 5.92 5.51
C LYS A 127 3.83 6.99 5.95
N GLU A 128 3.74 8.09 5.21
CA GLU A 128 2.78 9.16 5.51
C GLU A 128 1.33 8.65 5.38
N ILE A 129 1.04 7.84 4.35
CA ILE A 129 -0.27 7.24 4.15
C ILE A 129 -0.62 6.30 5.31
N ASP A 130 0.32 5.47 5.76
CA ASP A 130 0.11 4.53 6.88
C ASP A 130 -0.17 5.26 8.21
N GLU A 131 0.57 6.34 8.49
CA GLU A 131 0.35 7.20 9.66
C GLU A 131 -1.03 7.87 9.60
N ARG A 132 -1.40 8.47 8.46
CA ARG A 132 -2.70 9.10 8.26
C ARG A 132 -3.86 8.10 8.37
N LEU A 133 -3.71 6.91 7.81
CA LEU A 133 -4.70 5.84 7.95
C LEU A 133 -4.89 5.41 9.41
N SER A 134 -3.81 5.33 10.17
CA SER A 134 -3.87 4.98 11.59
C SER A 134 -4.61 6.05 12.40
N HIS A 135 -4.40 7.33 12.10
CA HIS A 135 -5.15 8.43 12.71
C HIS A 135 -6.63 8.39 12.31
N PHE A 136 -6.92 8.25 11.02
CA PHE A 136 -8.28 8.13 10.51
C PHE A 136 -9.03 6.96 11.14
N ALA A 137 -8.41 5.79 11.27
CA ALA A 137 -8.97 4.62 11.93
C ALA A 137 -9.43 4.92 13.36
N ASN A 138 -8.56 5.57 14.15
CA ASN A 138 -8.89 5.93 15.53
C ASN A 138 -10.05 6.93 15.59
N HIS A 139 -10.07 7.92 14.72
CA HIS A 139 -11.16 8.90 14.70
C HIS A 139 -12.49 8.27 14.27
N VAL A 140 -12.51 7.39 13.27
CA VAL A 140 -13.71 6.65 12.86
C VAL A 140 -14.23 5.76 13.99
N LEU A 141 -13.35 5.04 14.68
CA LEU A 141 -13.74 4.20 15.82
C LEU A 141 -14.35 5.03 16.96
N HIS A 142 -13.72 6.16 17.29
CA HIS A 142 -14.24 7.08 18.29
C HIS A 142 -15.60 7.68 17.90
N PHE A 143 -15.74 8.09 16.64
CA PHE A 143 -17.00 8.60 16.09
C PHE A 143 -18.11 7.55 16.16
N ALA A 144 -17.85 6.33 15.66
CA ALA A 144 -18.82 5.23 15.70
C ALA A 144 -19.23 4.87 17.13
N GLY A 145 -18.29 4.86 18.08
CA GLY A 145 -18.58 4.67 19.50
C GLY A 145 -19.45 5.79 20.07
N SER A 146 -19.18 7.05 19.69
CA SER A 146 -19.97 8.21 20.14
C SER A 146 -21.42 8.16 19.62
N VAL A 147 -21.62 7.76 18.36
CA VAL A 147 -22.95 7.55 17.80
C VAL A 147 -23.68 6.41 18.52
N GLY A 148 -23.01 5.28 18.80
CA GLY A 148 -23.60 4.16 19.53
C GLY A 148 -23.98 4.50 20.98
N ASN A 149 -23.19 5.34 21.65
CA ASN A 149 -23.51 5.85 22.98
C ASN A 149 -24.75 6.74 22.95
N LEU A 150 -24.83 7.66 21.98
CA LEU A 150 -25.99 8.53 21.81
C LEU A 150 -27.27 7.73 21.54
N GLU A 151 -27.21 6.74 20.64
CA GLU A 151 -28.31 5.81 20.37
C GLU A 151 -28.81 5.13 21.66
N SER A 152 -27.87 4.69 22.51
CA SER A 152 -28.18 4.04 23.79
C SER A 152 -28.79 4.99 24.82
N GLU A 153 -28.32 6.25 24.88
CA GLU A 153 -28.85 7.26 25.79
C GLU A 153 -30.29 7.66 25.43
N ILE A 154 -30.57 7.83 24.13
CA ILE A 154 -31.91 8.11 23.63
C ILE A 154 -32.86 6.95 23.97
N ALA A 155 -32.43 5.70 23.71
CA ALA A 155 -33.24 4.52 24.02
C ALA A 155 -33.60 4.44 25.52
N LYS A 156 -32.63 4.67 26.42
CA LYS A 156 -32.85 4.68 27.88
C LYS A 156 -33.85 5.76 28.29
N ARG A 157 -33.73 6.96 27.72
CA ARG A 157 -34.63 8.07 28.03
C ARG A 157 -36.06 7.77 27.58
N ASN A 158 -36.23 7.25 26.37
CA ASN A 158 -37.56 6.91 25.84
C ASN A 158 -38.25 5.82 26.68
N LEU A 159 -37.50 4.83 27.17
CA LEU A 159 -38.01 3.83 28.12
C LEU A 159 -38.45 4.46 29.44
N SER A 160 -37.61 5.33 30.02
CA SER A 160 -37.94 6.01 31.28
C SER A 160 -39.17 6.92 31.20
N VAL A 161 -39.47 7.48 30.03
CA VAL A 161 -40.67 8.30 29.80
C VAL A 161 -41.92 7.42 29.63
N ALA A 162 -41.79 6.22 29.06
CA ALA A 162 -42.90 5.29 28.89
C ALA A 162 -43.36 4.59 30.18
N GLU A 163 -42.51 4.58 31.22
CA GLU A 163 -42.80 3.99 32.54
C GLU A 163 -43.42 4.98 33.54
N GLN A 164 -43.60 6.26 33.17
CA GLN A 164 -44.23 7.32 33.97
C GLN A 164 -45.69 7.57 33.54
#